data_AF-A0A1E7KVA5-F1
#
_entry.id   AF-A0A1E7KVA5-F1
#
_cell.length_a   1.000
_cell.length_b   1.000
_cell.length_c   1.000
_cell.angle_alpha   90.00
_cell.angle_beta   90.00
_cell.angle_gamma   90.00
#
_symmetry.space_group_name_H-M   'P 1'
#
loop_
_entity.id
_entity.type
_entity.pdbx_description
1 polymer ?
#
loop_
_entity_poly.entity_id
_entity_poly.type
_entity_poly.pdbx_seq_one_letter_code
_entity_poly.pdbx_strand_id
1 'polypeptide(L)'
;SVGAADDAGRRRLAVYARPETDGDVPWVEHASGVLAEGEGPVAGFDASVWPPADAHPVELADCYERFADAGFDYGPVFQGLTAAWRGEDGALFAEVTLPEDT
;
A
#
# COMPACT_ATOMS: atom_id res chain seq x y z
N SER A 1 16.93 -11.36 -0.06
CA SER A 1 17.67 -12.16 0.93
C SER A 1 16.80 -12.35 2.17
N VAL A 2 16.83 -13.55 2.77
CA VAL A 2 16.11 -13.87 4.01
C VAL A 2 17.10 -14.50 4.97
N GLY A 3 17.17 -13.98 6.20
CA GLY A 3 18.05 -14.47 7.26
C GLY A 3 17.51 -15.71 7.99
N ALA A 4 18.35 -16.28 8.84
CA ALA A 4 17.94 -17.26 9.82
C ALA A 4 16.89 -16.67 10.78
N ALA A 5 16.10 -17.55 11.40
CA ALA A 5 15.18 -17.13 12.45
C ALA A 5 15.94 -16.75 13.72
N ASP A 6 15.47 -15.73 14.42
CA ASP A 6 15.90 -15.42 15.79
C ASP A 6 15.18 -16.32 16.81
N ASP A 7 15.49 -16.15 18.10
CA ASP A 7 14.89 -16.93 19.19
C ASP A 7 13.36 -16.74 19.30
N ALA A 8 12.80 -15.68 18.71
CA ALA A 8 11.36 -15.41 18.64
C ALA A 8 10.74 -15.85 17.29
N GLY A 9 11.49 -16.59 16.46
CA GLY A 9 11.02 -17.08 15.16
C GLY A 9 11.02 -16.05 14.03
N ARG A 10 11.46 -14.81 14.29
CA ARG A 10 11.44 -13.71 13.31
C ARG A 10 12.65 -13.77 12.39
N ARG A 11 12.50 -13.32 11.15
CA ARG A 11 13.56 -13.38 10.12
C ARG A 11 13.82 -12.02 9.52
N ARG A 12 15.11 -11.64 9.43
CA ARG A 12 15.49 -10.44 8.69
C ARG A 12 15.24 -10.64 7.20
N LEU A 13 14.60 -9.67 6.55
CA LEU A 13 14.37 -9.60 5.11
C LEU A 13 15.12 -8.39 4.54
N ALA A 14 15.71 -8.56 3.36
CA ALA A 14 16.22 -7.45 2.55
C ALA A 14 15.93 -7.71 1.06
N VAL A 15 15.45 -6.69 0.35
CA VAL A 15 15.15 -6.70 -1.08
C VAL A 15 16.24 -5.90 -1.80
N TYR A 16 16.88 -6.56 -2.76
CA TYR A 16 17.90 -5.94 -3.59
C TYR A 16 17.40 -5.93 -5.03
N ALA A 17 17.70 -4.86 -5.74
CA ALA A 17 17.47 -4.78 -7.17
C ALA A 17 18.76 -4.35 -7.87
N ARG A 18 18.86 -4.76 -9.13
CA ARG A 18 19.95 -4.38 -10.01
C ARG A 18 19.36 -4.17 -11.40
N PRO A 19 19.48 -2.96 -11.97
CA PRO A 19 19.06 -2.71 -13.35
C PRO A 19 19.81 -3.64 -14.31
N GLU A 20 19.10 -4.10 -15.35
CA GLU A 20 19.73 -4.77 -16.47
C GLU A 20 20.36 -3.72 -17.38
N THR A 21 21.69 -3.59 -17.32
CA THR A 21 22.48 -2.64 -18.10
C THR A 21 23.68 -3.34 -18.72
N ASP A 22 24.25 -2.76 -19.77
CA ASP A 22 25.45 -3.30 -20.44
C ASP A 22 26.70 -3.36 -19.54
N GLY A 23 26.69 -2.68 -18.39
CA GLY A 23 27.75 -2.73 -17.38
C GLY A 23 27.38 -3.60 -16.16
N ASP A 24 28.41 -4.17 -15.52
CA ASP A 24 28.23 -4.87 -14.24
C ASP A 24 28.13 -3.85 -13.10
N VAL A 25 26.89 -3.48 -12.79
CA VAL A 25 26.58 -2.63 -11.63
C VAL A 25 26.34 -3.48 -10.37
N PRO A 26 26.67 -2.99 -9.17
CA PRO A 26 26.40 -3.73 -7.94
C PRO A 26 24.89 -3.80 -7.65
N TRP A 27 24.48 -4.81 -6.89
CA TRP A 27 23.13 -4.87 -6.31
C TRP A 27 22.94 -3.75 -5.29
N VAL A 28 21.78 -3.09 -5.33
CA VAL A 28 21.40 -2.02 -4.40
C VAL A 28 20.28 -2.53 -3.50
N GLU A 29 20.37 -2.28 -2.19
CA GLU A 29 19.28 -2.55 -1.25
C GLU A 29 18.18 -1.50 -1.40
N HIS A 30 16.94 -1.93 -1.67
CA HIS A 30 15.78 -1.04 -1.81
C HIS A 30 14.86 -1.07 -0.59
N ALA A 31 14.83 -2.17 0.14
CA ALA A 31 14.03 -2.31 1.35
C ALA A 31 14.66 -3.34 2.28
N SER A 32 14.52 -3.14 3.59
CA SER A 32 14.79 -4.17 4.58
C SER A 32 13.80 -4.11 5.73
N GLY A 33 13.64 -5.24 6.42
CA GLY A 33 12.64 -5.40 7.47
C GLY A 33 12.72 -6.74 8.17
N VAL A 34 11.65 -7.10 8.87
CA VAL A 34 11.54 -8.33 9.65
C VAL A 34 10.23 -9.02 9.31
N LEU A 35 10.31 -10.31 9.01
CA LEU A 35 9.16 -11.20 8.88
C LEU A 35 8.92 -11.88 10.22
N ALA A 36 7.68 -11.91 10.67
CA ALA A 36 7.23 -12.66 11.84
C ALA A 36 6.09 -13.59 11.43
N GLU A 37 5.85 -14.63 12.24
CA GLU A 37 4.61 -15.39 12.10
C GLU A 37 3.43 -14.47 12.39
N GLY A 38 2.38 -14.56 11.57
CA GLY A 38 1.19 -13.75 11.77
C GLY A 38 0.45 -14.23 13.01
N GLU A 39 0.27 -13.33 13.98
CA GLU A 39 -0.85 -13.48 14.92
C GLU A 39 -2.13 -13.42 14.09
N GLY A 40 -3.10 -14.31 14.36
CA GLY A 40 -4.33 -14.45 13.56
C GLY A 40 -5.11 -13.14 13.36
N PRO A 41 -6.23 -13.16 12.62
CA PRO A 41 -6.92 -11.94 12.21
C PRO A 41 -7.15 -10.99 13.40
N VAL A 42 -6.51 -9.83 13.33
CA VAL A 42 -6.69 -8.75 14.29
C VAL A 42 -8.11 -8.24 14.09
N ALA A 43 -9.01 -8.50 15.04
CA ALA A 43 -10.36 -7.95 15.01
C ALA A 43 -10.27 -6.43 15.22
N GLY A 44 -10.23 -5.67 14.12
CA GLY A 44 -9.93 -4.24 14.16
C GLY A 44 -10.92 -3.32 13.45
N PHE A 45 -11.73 -3.84 12.53
CA PHE A 45 -12.67 -3.02 11.74
C PHE A 45 -13.79 -3.89 11.17
N ASP A 46 -15.05 -3.50 11.35
CA ASP A 46 -16.21 -4.19 10.78
C ASP A 46 -16.55 -3.61 9.40
N ALA A 47 -15.99 -4.23 8.36
CA ALA A 47 -16.25 -3.84 6.98
C ALA A 47 -17.63 -4.29 6.44
N SER A 48 -18.48 -4.94 7.25
CA SER A 48 -19.83 -5.34 6.82
C SER A 48 -20.83 -4.18 6.80
N VAL A 49 -20.56 -3.11 7.56
CA VAL A 49 -21.32 -1.85 7.51
C VAL A 49 -20.57 -0.87 6.62
N TRP A 50 -21.10 -0.64 5.42
CA TRP A 50 -20.42 0.17 4.40
C TRP A 50 -21.38 1.08 3.61
N PRO A 51 -21.08 2.38 3.43
CA PRO A 51 -19.95 3.10 4.05
C PRO A 51 -20.09 3.16 5.58
N PRO A 52 -18.99 3.41 6.33
CA PRO A 52 -19.06 3.46 7.78
C PRO A 52 -20.09 4.48 8.26
N ALA A 53 -20.82 4.12 9.33
CA ALA A 53 -21.74 5.05 9.96
C ALA A 53 -21.00 6.32 10.40
N ASP A 54 -21.67 7.46 10.29
CA ASP A 54 -21.14 8.77 10.69
C ASP A 54 -19.88 9.22 9.93
N ALA A 55 -19.55 8.59 8.79
CA ALA A 55 -18.47 9.03 7.92
C ALA A 55 -18.97 9.94 6.79
N HIS A 56 -18.21 10.99 6.50
CA HIS A 56 -18.53 11.95 5.44
C HIS A 56 -17.76 11.63 4.16
N PRO A 57 -18.40 11.66 2.98
CA PRO A 57 -17.71 11.42 1.72
C PRO A 57 -16.62 12.46 1.49
N VAL A 58 -15.50 12.00 0.92
CA VAL A 58 -14.41 12.84 0.46
C VAL A 58 -14.52 12.95 -1.06
N GLU A 59 -14.59 14.19 -1.55
CA GLU A 59 -14.61 14.45 -2.99
C GLU A 59 -13.31 14.00 -3.65
N LEU A 60 -13.43 13.12 -4.64
CA LEU A 60 -12.31 12.56 -5.40
C LEU A 60 -12.16 13.19 -6.80
N ALA A 61 -13.05 14.12 -7.18
CA ALA A 61 -12.95 14.83 -8.45
C ALA A 61 -11.55 15.45 -8.61
N ASP A 62 -10.94 15.22 -9.77
CA ASP A 62 -9.63 15.72 -10.17
C ASP A 62 -8.47 15.33 -9.23
N CYS A 63 -8.67 14.34 -8.33
CA CYS A 63 -7.64 13.98 -7.35
C CYS A 63 -6.33 13.53 -8.00
N TYR A 64 -6.41 12.69 -9.04
CA TYR A 64 -5.24 12.21 -9.78
C TYR A 64 -4.60 13.30 -10.64
N GLU A 65 -5.38 14.24 -11.18
CA GLU A 65 -4.83 15.41 -11.87
C GLU A 65 -4.02 16.28 -10.89
N ARG A 66 -4.57 16.53 -9.70
CA ARG A 66 -3.86 17.26 -8.64
C ARG A 66 -2.62 16.54 -8.13
N PHE A 67 -2.63 15.20 -8.13
CA PHE A 67 -1.44 14.41 -7.82
C PHE A 67 -0.38 14.54 -8.93
N ALA A 68 -0.79 14.51 -10.21
CA ALA A 68 0.11 14.73 -11.33
C ALA A 68 0.73 16.14 -11.29
N ASP A 69 -0.05 17.18 -10.98
CA ASP A 69 0.45 18.56 -10.78
C ASP A 69 1.49 18.64 -9.65
N ALA A 70 1.40 17.76 -8.65
CA ALA A 70 2.36 17.64 -7.56
C ALA A 70 3.56 16.71 -7.88
N GLY A 71 3.63 16.14 -9.09
CA GLY A 71 4.70 15.25 -9.54
C GLY A 71 4.43 13.75 -9.33
N PHE A 72 3.22 13.38 -8.91
CA PHE A 72 2.79 11.99 -8.75
C PHE A 72 1.89 11.58 -9.91
N ASP A 73 2.51 11.29 -11.05
CA ASP A 73 1.82 10.86 -12.26
C ASP A 73 1.46 9.36 -12.19
N TYR A 74 0.35 9.07 -11.51
CA TYR A 74 -0.18 7.71 -11.39
C TYR A 74 -0.80 7.27 -12.71
N GLY A 75 -0.19 6.30 -13.39
CA GLY A 75 -0.76 5.68 -14.58
C GLY A 75 -2.07 4.91 -14.28
N PRO A 76 -2.87 4.55 -15.29
CA PRO A 76 -4.22 4.02 -15.13
C PRO A 76 -4.35 2.84 -14.14
N VAL A 77 -3.39 1.91 -14.15
CA VAL A 77 -3.37 0.75 -13.23
C VAL A 77 -3.24 1.15 -11.75
N PHE A 78 -2.67 2.32 -11.47
CA PHE A 78 -2.54 2.88 -10.12
C PHE A 78 -3.70 3.82 -9.74
N GLN A 79 -4.66 4.05 -10.65
CA GLN A 79 -5.83 4.89 -10.41
C GLN A 79 -7.05 4.09 -9.90
N GLY A 80 -6.83 3.25 -8.89
CA GLY A 80 -7.84 2.33 -8.37
C GLY A 80 -8.77 2.87 -7.29
N LEU A 81 -8.59 4.12 -6.83
CA LEU A 81 -9.40 4.71 -5.76
C LEU A 81 -10.79 5.09 -6.29
N THR A 82 -11.84 4.39 -5.87
CA THR A 82 -13.21 4.58 -6.39
C THR A 82 -14.08 5.44 -5.49
N ALA A 83 -13.88 5.38 -4.17
CA ALA A 83 -14.61 6.18 -3.20
C ALA A 83 -13.78 6.34 -1.91
N ALA A 84 -14.01 7.43 -1.17
CA ALA A 84 -13.38 7.66 0.12
C ALA A 84 -14.32 8.39 1.09
N TRP A 85 -14.15 8.13 2.38
CA TRP A 85 -14.89 8.76 3.47
C TRP A 85 -13.96 9.12 4.62
N ARG A 86 -14.34 10.13 5.39
CA ARG A 86 -13.65 10.58 6.59
C ARG A 86 -14.58 10.44 7.80
N GLY A 87 -14.17 9.65 8.78
CA GLY A 87 -14.86 9.54 10.06
C GLY A 87 -14.65 10.78 10.95
N GLU A 88 -15.50 10.96 11.94
CA GLU A 88 -15.41 12.07 12.91
C GLU A 88 -14.12 12.03 13.74
N ASP A 89 -13.58 10.84 13.98
CA ASP A 89 -12.32 10.59 14.68
C ASP A 89 -11.07 10.86 13.82
N GLY A 90 -11.26 11.21 12.54
CA GLY A 90 -10.20 11.44 11.58
C GLY A 90 -9.74 10.20 10.82
N ALA A 91 -10.36 9.03 11.02
CA ALA A 91 -10.11 7.85 10.20
C ALA A 91 -10.49 8.11 8.74
N LEU A 92 -9.69 7.57 7.82
CA LEU A 92 -9.97 7.58 6.39
C LEU A 92 -10.33 6.17 5.92
N PHE A 93 -11.42 6.07 5.20
CA PHE A 93 -11.93 4.85 4.60
C PHE A 93 -11.92 5.01 3.08
N ALA A 94 -11.65 3.93 2.36
CA ALA A 94 -11.61 3.96 0.90
C ALA A 94 -12.09 2.64 0.31
N GLU A 95 -12.76 2.74 -0.84
CA GLU A 95 -12.89 1.63 -1.77
C GLU A 95 -11.77 1.71 -2.80
N VAL A 96 -11.10 0.58 -3.04
CA VAL A 96 -10.03 0.48 -4.03
C VAL A 96 -10.24 -0.76 -4.87
N THR A 97 -10.30 -0.60 -6.18
CA THR A 97 -10.46 -1.70 -7.14
C THR A 97 -9.41 -1.55 -8.24
N LEU A 98 -8.76 -2.66 -8.63
CA LEU A 98 -7.86 -2.66 -9.79
C LEU A 98 -8.69 -2.48 -11.07
N PRO A 99 -8.24 -1.66 -12.04
CA PRO A 99 -8.90 -1.57 -13.34
C PRO A 99 -8.97 -2.93 -14.03
N GLU A 100 -10.06 -3.20 -14.76
CA GLU A 100 -10.34 -4.51 -15.37
C GLU A 100 -9.39 -4.90 -16.52
N ASP A 101 -8.61 -3.95 -17.07
CA ASP A 101 -7.72 -4.12 -18.23
C ASP A 101 -6.24 -4.41 -17.89
N THR A 102 -5.95 -5.05 -16.74
CA THR A 102 -4.60 -5.59 -16.47
C THR A 102 -4.24 -6.79 -17.33
#